data_AF-A0A2J0KRB7-F1
#
_entry.id   AF-A0A2J0KRB7-F1
#
_cell.length_a   1.000
_cell.length_b   1.000
_cell.length_c   1.000
_cell.angle_alpha   90.00
_cell.angle_beta   90.00
_cell.angle_gamma   90.00
#
_symmetry.space_group_name_H-M   'P 1'
#
loop_
_entity.id
_entity.type
_entity.pdbx_description
1 polymer ?
#
loop_
_entity_poly.entity_id
_entity_poly.type
_entity_poly.pdbx_seq_one_letter_code
_entity_poly.pdbx_strand_id
1 'polypeptide(L)'
;MERTIPIDDNAQIVIEPENYILQYRRKSKSQISWRTAGYFSDLISLATEYLNEAPKRADNAIKDINGIVVTIERAETRICKLISKLKQYDGRNK
;
A
#
# COMPACT_ATOMS: atom_id res chain seq x y z
N MET A 1 1.85 -13.69 -3.69
CA MET A 1 1.07 -13.33 -2.48
C MET A 1 0.79 -11.84 -2.58
N GLU A 2 -0.46 -11.48 -2.82
CA GLU A 2 -0.84 -10.06 -2.90
C GLU A 2 -0.76 -9.43 -1.50
N ARG A 3 -0.18 -8.23 -1.41
CA ARG A 3 -0.04 -7.48 -0.15
C ARG A 3 -0.52 -6.06 -0.36
N THR A 4 -1.29 -5.54 0.59
CA THR A 4 -1.79 -4.17 0.52
C THR A 4 -1.13 -3.31 1.60
N ILE A 5 -0.57 -2.17 1.19
CA ILE A 5 -0.06 -1.12 2.07
C ILE A 5 -1.01 0.08 1.98
N PRO A 6 -1.77 0.39 3.04
CA PRO A 6 -2.59 1.60 3.06
C PRO A 6 -1.68 2.83 3.12
N ILE A 7 -1.94 3.82 2.27
CA ILE A 7 -1.27 5.13 2.31
C ILE A 7 -2.11 6.09 3.16
N ASP A 8 -3.41 6.17 2.86
CA ASP A 8 -4.41 6.92 3.60
C ASP A 8 -5.81 6.25 3.46
N ASP A 9 -6.87 6.92 3.91
CA ASP A 9 -8.25 6.38 3.88
C ASP A 9 -8.83 6.17 2.47
N ASN A 10 -8.21 6.77 1.46
CA ASN A 10 -8.64 6.79 0.06
C ASN A 10 -7.62 6.18 -0.91
N ALA A 11 -6.41 5.82 -0.46
CA ALA A 11 -5.35 5.30 -1.32
C ALA A 11 -4.59 4.13 -0.70
N GLN A 12 -4.26 3.14 -1.52
CA GLN A 12 -3.45 1.99 -1.13
C GLN A 12 -2.53 1.52 -2.26
N ILE A 13 -1.41 0.92 -1.87
CA ILE A 13 -0.48 0.23 -2.76
C ILE A 13 -0.77 -1.26 -2.65
N VAL A 14 -1.03 -1.91 -3.77
CA VAL A 14 -1.10 -3.36 -3.87
C VAL A 14 0.22 -3.85 -4.48
N ILE A 15 0.90 -4.72 -3.76
CA ILE A 15 2.13 -5.37 -4.20
C ILE A 15 1.74 -6.74 -4.76
N GLU A 16 1.96 -6.90 -6.05
CA GLU A 16 1.87 -8.16 -6.76
C GLU A 16 3.29 -8.69 -7.05
N PRO A 17 3.45 -9.98 -7.40
CA PRO A 17 4.72 -10.48 -7.89
C PRO A 17 5.22 -9.59 -9.03
N GLU A 18 6.42 -9.02 -8.87
CA GLU A 18 7.12 -8.21 -9.87
C GLU A 18 6.51 -6.82 -10.16
N ASN A 19 5.37 -6.46 -9.56
CA ASN A 19 4.68 -5.21 -9.87
C ASN A 19 4.05 -4.53 -8.65
N TYR A 20 3.90 -3.21 -8.76
CA TYR A 20 3.17 -2.39 -7.82
C TYR A 20 1.96 -1.77 -8.49
N ILE A 21 0.83 -1.77 -7.78
CA ILE A 21 -0.44 -1.26 -8.27
C ILE A 21 -0.93 -0.19 -7.33
N LEU A 22 -1.26 0.96 -7.90
CA LEU A 22 -1.84 2.07 -7.15
C LEU A 22 -3.35 2.04 -7.26
N GLN A 23 -4.03 2.02 -6.11
CA GLN A 23 -5.49 1.99 -6.05
C GLN A 23 -6.05 3.16 -5.24
N TYR A 24 -7.17 3.72 -5.74
CA TYR A 24 -7.90 4.78 -5.05
C TYR A 24 -9.37 4.47 -4.87
N ARG A 25 -9.92 5.04 -3.80
CA ARG A 25 -11.31 4.92 -3.43
C ARG A 25 -12.15 5.93 -4.21
N ARG A 26 -13.01 5.43 -5.11
CA ARG A 26 -13.98 6.26 -5.82
C ARG A 26 -15.34 6.13 -5.15
N LYS A 27 -15.78 7.21 -4.49
CA LYS A 27 -17.16 7.38 -4.02
C LYS A 27 -18.05 7.83 -5.19
N SER A 28 -19.01 6.98 -5.57
CA SER A 28 -20.13 7.33 -6.45
C SER A 28 -21.40 7.56 -5.62
N LYS A 29 -22.51 7.98 -6.24
CA LYS A 29 -23.77 8.27 -5.54
C LYS A 29 -24.33 7.08 -4.74
N SER A 30 -24.05 5.85 -5.15
CA SER A 30 -24.62 4.63 -4.55
C SER A 30 -23.59 3.68 -3.95
N GLN A 31 -22.31 3.77 -4.31
CA GLN A 31 -21.31 2.81 -3.87
C GLN A 31 -19.89 3.37 -3.82
N ILE A 32 -19.12 2.81 -2.89
CA ILE A 32 -17.68 2.98 -2.79
C ILE A 32 -17.02 1.80 -3.49
N SER A 33 -16.13 2.07 -4.45
CA SER A 33 -15.32 1.05 -5.12
C SER A 33 -13.85 1.46 -5.16
N TRP A 34 -12.96 0.49 -5.04
CA TRP A 34 -11.53 0.66 -5.34
C TRP A 34 -11.33 0.61 -6.85
N ARG A 35 -10.49 1.50 -7.37
CA ARG A 35 -10.12 1.55 -8.79
C ARG A 35 -8.60 1.53 -8.91
N THR A 36 -8.11 0.70 -9.83
CA THR A 36 -6.72 0.71 -10.24
C THR A 36 -6.44 1.96 -11.07
N ALA A 37 -5.48 2.76 -10.64
CA ALA A 37 -5.01 3.94 -11.36
C ALA A 37 -3.86 3.61 -12.31
N GLY A 38 -2.92 2.78 -11.87
CA GLY A 38 -1.76 2.42 -12.67
C GLY A 38 -1.02 1.19 -12.17
N TYR A 39 -0.24 0.62 -13.08
CA TYR A 39 0.74 -0.43 -12.84
C TYR A 39 2.13 0.19 -12.93
N PHE A 40 2.99 -0.15 -11.98
CA PHE A 40 4.32 0.43 -11.86
C PHE A 40 5.33 -0.69 -11.63
N SER A 41 6.42 -0.65 -12.41
CA SER A 41 7.56 -1.56 -12.25
C SER A 41 8.42 -1.22 -11.03
N ASP A 42 8.30 -0.01 -10.49
CA ASP A 42 9.09 0.47 -9.37
C ASP A 42 8.28 1.36 -8.42
N LEU A 43 8.70 1.40 -7.16
CA LEU A 43 8.04 2.16 -6.10
C LEU A 43 8.18 3.67 -6.25
N ILE A 44 9.22 4.16 -6.92
CA ILE A 44 9.46 5.60 -7.07
C ILE A 44 8.42 6.18 -8.02
N SER A 45 8.27 5.57 -9.20
CA SER A 45 7.26 5.95 -10.20
C SER A 45 5.85 5.92 -9.60
N LEU A 46 5.54 4.88 -8.82
CA LEU A 46 4.26 4.78 -8.11
C LEU A 46 4.07 5.91 -7.10
N ALA A 47 5.06 6.15 -6.25
CA ALA A 47 4.98 7.18 -5.20
C ALA A 47 4.84 8.57 -5.82
N THR A 48 5.55 8.85 -6.92
CA THR A 48 5.43 10.09 -7.67
C THR A 48 4.03 10.24 -8.27
N GLU A 49 3.48 9.20 -8.89
CA GLU A 49 2.09 9.23 -9.38
C GLU A 49 1.12 9.56 -8.24
N TYR A 50 1.28 8.90 -7.09
CA TYR A 50 0.43 9.15 -5.94
C TYR A 50 0.49 10.61 -5.45
N LEU A 51 1.67 11.23 -5.44
CA LEU A 51 1.83 12.59 -4.97
C LEU A 51 1.24 13.64 -5.92
N ASN A 52 1.32 13.37 -7.22
CA ASN A 52 0.98 14.33 -8.27
C ASN A 52 -0.44 14.15 -8.80
N GLU A 53 -0.84 12.92 -9.12
CA GLU A 53 -2.00 12.64 -9.97
C GLU A 53 -3.14 11.93 -9.22
N ALA A 54 -2.94 11.53 -7.96
CA ALA A 54 -3.97 10.89 -7.15
C ALA A 54 -5.26 11.75 -7.07
N PRO A 55 -6.38 11.33 -7.68
CA PRO A 55 -7.54 12.19 -7.86
C PRO A 55 -8.33 12.44 -6.57
N LYS A 56 -8.14 11.60 -5.53
CA LYS A 56 -8.77 11.72 -4.22
C LYS A 56 -7.80 11.34 -3.11
N ARG A 57 -7.22 12.35 -2.48
CA ARG A 57 -6.43 12.22 -1.24
C ARG A 57 -7.28 12.59 -0.03
N ALA A 58 -7.07 11.92 1.10
CA ALA A 58 -7.72 12.29 2.35
C ALA A 58 -7.11 13.57 2.96
N ASP A 59 -7.77 14.21 3.92
CA ASP A 59 -7.24 15.43 4.56
C ASP A 59 -5.93 15.16 5.35
N ASN A 60 -5.76 13.92 5.81
CA ASN A 60 -4.57 13.40 6.48
C ASN A 60 -3.63 12.64 5.52
N ALA A 61 -3.78 12.81 4.21
CA ALA A 61 -2.94 12.16 3.21
C ALA A 61 -1.46 12.53 3.36
N ILE A 62 -0.60 11.58 2.97
CA ILE A 62 0.83 11.81 2.86
C ILE A 62 1.10 12.83 1.75
N LYS A 63 1.95 13.83 2.05
CA LYS A 63 2.21 14.99 1.18
C LYS A 63 3.58 14.97 0.50
N ASP A 64 4.48 14.10 0.94
CA ASP A 64 5.84 14.01 0.42
C ASP A 64 6.31 12.56 0.32
N ILE A 65 7.40 12.37 -0.42
CA ILE A 65 7.96 11.03 -0.68
C ILE A 65 8.50 10.37 0.58
N ASN A 66 9.02 11.16 1.54
CA ASN A 66 9.57 10.64 2.79
C ASN A 66 8.48 9.97 3.64
N GLY A 67 7.29 10.57 3.72
CA GLY A 67 6.17 9.96 4.43
C GLY A 67 5.73 8.64 3.80
N ILE A 68 5.80 8.52 2.47
CA ILE A 68 5.45 7.29 1.75
C ILE A 68 6.47 6.20 2.06
N VAL A 69 7.77 6.52 1.98
CA VAL A 69 8.86 5.60 2.33
C VAL A 69 8.70 5.10 3.77
N VAL A 70 8.50 5.99 4.74
CA VAL A 70 8.29 5.61 6.15
C VAL A 70 7.08 4.69 6.32
N THR A 71 6.02 4.91 5.56
CA THR A 71 4.80 4.07 5.60
C THR A 71 5.08 2.67 5.06
N ILE A 72 5.81 2.57 3.95
CA ILE A 72 6.23 1.29 3.35
C ILE A 72 7.15 0.52 4.30
N GLU A 73 8.18 1.16 4.85
CA GLU A 73 9.12 0.52 5.80
C GLU A 73 8.43 0.01 7.06
N ARG A 74 7.46 0.77 7.59
CA ARG A 74 6.63 0.33 8.73
C ARG A 74 5.79 -0.89 8.38
N ALA A 75 5.20 -0.91 7.18
CA ALA A 75 4.42 -2.04 6.70
C ALA A 75 5.30 -3.29 6.54
N GLU A 76 6.47 -3.14 5.90
CA GLU A 76 7.46 -4.22 5.75
C GLU A 76 7.90 -4.77 7.11
N THR A 77 8.29 -3.89 8.03
CA THR A 77 8.69 -4.28 9.39
C THR A 77 7.60 -5.08 10.09
N ARG A 78 6.34 -4.67 9.95
CA ARG A 78 5.19 -5.38 10.53
C ARG A 78 5.00 -6.75 9.89
N ILE A 79 5.16 -6.84 8.57
CA ILE A 79 5.09 -8.12 7.82
C ILE A 79 6.20 -9.07 8.27
N CYS A 80 7.44 -8.60 8.32
CA CYS A 80 8.58 -9.39 8.78
C CYS A 80 8.37 -9.91 10.20
N LYS A 81 7.86 -9.07 11.11
CA LYS A 81 7.49 -9.49 12.48
C LYS A 81 6.41 -10.58 12.50
N LEU A 82 5.38 -10.47 11.66
CA LEU A 82 4.33 -11.48 11.56
C LEU A 82 4.89 -12.82 11.06
N ILE A 83 5.72 -12.79 10.01
CA ILE A 83 6.36 -13.99 9.46
C ILE A 83 7.27 -14.65 10.51
N SER A 84 8.10 -13.87 11.20
CA SER A 84 8.98 -14.39 12.25
C SER A 84 8.21 -14.99 13.42
N LYS A 85 7.08 -14.39 13.82
CA LYS A 85 6.19 -14.96 14.83
C LYS A 85 5.59 -16.29 14.36
N LEU A 86 5.09 -16.37 13.13
CA LEU A 86 4.54 -17.62 12.57
C LEU A 86 5.57 -18.74 12.57
N LYS A 87 6.81 -18.46 12.14
CA LYS A 87 7.91 -19.43 12.20
C LYS A 87 8.21 -19.93 13.62
N GLN A 88 8.06 -19.07 14.64
CA GLN A 88 8.23 -19.46 16.05
C GLN A 88 7.07 -20.30 16.60
N TYR A 89 5.87 -20.21 16.03
CA TYR A 89 4.74 -21.07 16.37
C TYR A 89 4.87 -22.45 15.72
N ASP A 90 5.27 -22.51 14.44
CA ASP A 90 5.50 -23.77 13.74
C ASP A 90 6.67 -24.58 14.34
N GLY A 91 7.67 -23.89 14.91
CA GLY A 91 8.80 -24.51 15.61
C GLY A 91 8.53 -25.01 17.03
N ARG A 92 7.34 -24.73 17.61
CA ARG A 92 6.94 -25.21 18.95
C ARG A 92 6.03 -26.45 18.94
N ASN A 93 5.68 -26.95 17.76
CA ASN A 93 4.94 -28.20 17.57
C ASN A 93 5.85 -29.40 17.25
N LYS A 94 7.08 -29.40 17.79
CA LYS A 94 7.99 -30.56 17.76
C LYS A 94 8.49 -30.86 19.16
#